data_AF-A0A6N9V563-F1
#
_entry.id   AF-A0A6N9V563-F1
#
_cell.length_a   1.000
_cell.length_b   1.000
_cell.length_c   1.000
_cell.angle_alpha   90.00
_cell.angle_beta   90.00
_cell.angle_gamma   90.00
#
_symmetry.space_group_name_H-M   'P 1'
#
loop_
_entity.id
_entity.type
_entity.pdbx_description
1 polymer ?
#
loop_
_entity_poly.entity_id
_entity_poly.type
_entity_poly.pdbx_seq_one_letter_code
_entity_poly.pdbx_strand_id
1 'polypeptide(L)'
;MTRMLAGAIGDGVFKVVLGAAFLVGGARFGDLLGAPTWLLAVSGAALLIGGGIEAAYVRRRPMATCLRLMIAYDIGWVLASAVALVLAWQGSTAGGELWTAYLTAAPLVLAALLVGAAATPAPAPVRPSAPDTLAP
;
A
#
# COMPACT_ATOMS: atom_id res chain seq x y z
N MET A 1 -0.12 12.74 -15.12
CA MET A 1 -0.20 12.68 -13.64
C MET A 1 -1.43 11.91 -13.16
N THR A 2 -2.61 12.15 -13.75
CA THR A 2 -3.91 11.56 -13.36
C THR A 2 -3.97 10.02 -13.42
N ARG A 3 -3.36 9.37 -14.43
CA ARG A 3 -3.35 7.91 -14.55
C ARG A 3 -2.54 7.22 -13.45
N MET A 4 -1.34 7.75 -13.17
CA MET A 4 -0.49 7.21 -12.11
C MET A 4 -1.17 7.36 -10.74
N LEU A 5 -1.82 8.50 -10.50
CA LEU A 5 -2.58 8.73 -9.28
C LEU A 5 -3.74 7.74 -9.13
N ALA A 6 -4.48 7.48 -10.21
CA ALA A 6 -5.55 6.49 -10.22
C ALA A 6 -5.02 5.08 -9.92
N GLY A 7 -3.85 4.72 -10.46
CA GLY A 7 -3.18 3.45 -10.15
C GLY A 7 -2.83 3.31 -8.67
N ALA A 8 -2.22 4.33 -8.07
CA ALA A 8 -1.88 4.33 -6.65
C ALA A 8 -3.11 4.29 -5.72
N ILE A 9 -4.20 4.96 -6.10
CA ILE A 9 -5.48 4.83 -5.38
C ILE A 9 -6.04 3.42 -5.54
N GLY A 10 -6.01 2.87 -6.76
CA GLY A 10 -6.49 1.53 -7.06
C GLY A 10 -5.77 0.45 -6.28
N ASP A 11 -4.46 0.58 -6.10
CA ASP A 11 -3.65 -0.32 -5.28
C ASP A 11 -4.05 -0.27 -3.79
N GLY A 12 -4.21 0.92 -3.22
CA GLY A 12 -4.74 1.06 -1.85
C GLY A 12 -6.14 0.44 -1.69
N VAL A 13 -7.03 0.66 -2.67
CA VAL A 13 -8.37 0.04 -2.70
C VAL A 13 -8.29 -1.48 -2.79
N PHE A 14 -7.38 -2.03 -3.61
CA PHE A 14 -7.16 -3.46 -3.71
C PHE A 14 -6.77 -4.06 -2.36
N LYS A 15 -5.85 -3.43 -1.62
CA LYS A 15 -5.47 -3.85 -0.26
C LYS A 15 -6.68 -3.84 0.69
N VAL A 16 -7.51 -2.80 0.64
CA VAL A 16 -8.73 -2.72 1.47
C VAL A 16 -9.70 -3.85 1.15
N VAL A 17 -9.97 -4.11 -0.13
CA VAL A 17 -10.86 -5.20 -0.57
C VAL A 17 -10.31 -6.55 -0.15
N LEU A 18 -9.01 -6.78 -0.34
CA LEU A 18 -8.35 -8.02 0.08
C LEU A 18 -8.42 -8.20 1.61
N GLY A 19 -8.19 -7.14 2.37
CA GLY A 19 -8.29 -7.17 3.82
C GLY A 19 -9.70 -7.49 4.31
N ALA A 20 -10.72 -6.90 3.69
CA ALA A 20 -12.12 -7.25 3.96
C ALA A 20 -12.41 -8.73 3.61
N ALA A 21 -11.89 -9.22 2.49
CA ALA A 21 -12.05 -10.62 2.10
C ALA A 21 -11.41 -11.59 3.11
N PHE A 22 -10.23 -11.25 3.67
CA PHE A 22 -9.60 -12.06 4.72
C PHE A 22 -10.43 -12.12 6.00
N LEU A 23 -11.03 -10.99 6.41
CA LEU A 23 -11.89 -10.94 7.58
C LEU A 23 -13.20 -11.71 7.38
N VAL A 24 -13.82 -11.62 6.20
CA VAL A 24 -15.10 -12.29 5.90
C VAL A 24 -14.91 -13.78 5.64
N GLY A 25 -13.86 -14.17 4.91
CA GLY A 25 -13.65 -15.56 4.53
C GLY A 25 -13.07 -16.45 5.64
N GLY A 26 -12.48 -15.86 6.68
CA GLY A 26 -12.10 -16.54 7.92
C GLY A 26 -11.34 -17.85 7.69
N ALA A 27 -11.83 -18.93 8.29
CA ALA A 27 -11.20 -20.25 8.25
C ALA A 27 -11.03 -20.81 6.83
N ARG A 28 -11.94 -20.51 5.89
CA ARG A 28 -11.85 -21.00 4.51
C ARG A 28 -10.59 -20.49 3.81
N PHE A 29 -10.23 -19.22 4.01
CA PHE A 29 -8.98 -18.71 3.46
C PHE A 29 -7.76 -19.24 4.22
N GLY A 30 -7.90 -19.54 5.52
CA GLY A 30 -6.84 -20.15 6.32
C GLY A 30 -6.43 -21.51 5.76
N ASP A 31 -7.42 -22.36 5.51
CA ASP A 31 -7.21 -23.68 4.94
C ASP A 31 -6.62 -23.61 3.52
N LEU A 32 -7.11 -22.68 2.69
CA LEU A 32 -6.63 -22.49 1.31
C LEU A 32 -5.19 -21.98 1.25
N LEU A 33 -4.84 -21.07 2.14
CA LEU A 33 -3.52 -20.44 2.16
C LEU A 33 -2.52 -21.23 2.99
N GLY A 34 -2.96 -22.17 3.83
CA GLY A 34 -2.11 -22.88 4.78
C GLY A 34 -1.62 -21.96 5.91
N ALA A 35 -2.45 -20.99 6.32
CA ALA A 35 -2.12 -20.01 7.35
C ALA A 35 -3.17 -20.03 8.48
N PRO A 36 -2.78 -19.80 9.73
CA PRO A 36 -3.73 -19.82 10.83
C PRO A 36 -4.71 -18.64 10.73
N THR A 37 -5.99 -18.91 11.03
CA THR A 37 -7.10 -17.94 10.88
C THR A 37 -6.86 -16.62 11.62
N TRP A 38 -6.19 -16.65 12.78
CA TRP A 38 -5.86 -15.43 13.53
C TRP A 38 -4.87 -14.54 12.75
N LEU A 39 -3.90 -15.15 12.05
CA LEU A 39 -2.92 -14.42 11.26
C LEU A 39 -3.60 -13.77 10.05
N LEU A 40 -4.57 -14.47 9.44
CA LEU A 40 -5.42 -13.89 8.39
C LEU A 40 -6.25 -12.71 8.89
N ALA A 41 -6.82 -12.81 10.09
CA ALA A 41 -7.58 -11.70 10.68
C ALA A 41 -6.70 -10.48 10.94
N VAL A 42 -5.50 -10.69 11.50
CA VAL A 42 -4.51 -9.63 11.74
C VAL A 42 -4.03 -9.03 10.41
N SER A 43 -3.74 -9.87 9.41
CA SER A 43 -3.38 -9.42 8.07
C SER A 43 -4.49 -8.60 7.42
N GLY A 44 -5.75 -9.05 7.56
CA GLY A 44 -6.92 -8.32 7.07
C GLY A 44 -7.04 -6.93 7.69
N ALA A 45 -6.89 -6.82 9.00
CA ALA A 45 -6.89 -5.53 9.70
C ALA A 45 -5.73 -4.64 9.24
N ALA A 46 -4.52 -5.20 9.10
CA ALA A 46 -3.35 -4.47 8.63
C ALA A 46 -3.52 -3.95 7.19
N LEU A 47 -4.11 -4.75 6.30
CA LEU A 47 -4.42 -4.37 4.92
C LEU A 47 -5.47 -3.27 4.84
N LEU A 48 -6.51 -3.31 5.69
CA LEU A 48 -7.51 -2.25 5.77
C LEU A 48 -6.88 -0.92 6.21
N ILE A 49 -6.05 -0.95 7.26
CA ILE A 49 -5.36 0.23 7.77
C ILE A 49 -4.38 0.76 6.72
N GLY A 50 -3.51 -0.10 6.21
CA GLY A 50 -2.45 0.27 5.26
C GLY A 50 -3.01 0.80 3.94
N GLY A 51 -3.95 0.06 3.33
CA GLY A 51 -4.59 0.44 2.08
C GLY A 51 -5.45 1.71 2.19
N GLY A 52 -6.15 1.89 3.33
CA GLY A 52 -6.91 3.10 3.60
C GLY A 52 -6.02 4.34 3.74
N ILE A 53 -4.92 4.23 4.50
CA ILE A 53 -3.93 5.31 4.62
C ILE A 53 -3.31 5.62 3.27
N GLU A 54 -2.93 4.61 2.51
CA GLU A 54 -2.34 4.78 1.18
C GLU A 54 -3.25 5.54 0.23
N ALA A 55 -4.51 5.10 0.09
CA ALA A 55 -5.49 5.76 -0.78
C ALA A 55 -5.75 7.23 -0.39
N ALA A 56 -5.67 7.55 0.90
CA ALA A 56 -5.87 8.91 1.41
C ALA A 56 -4.62 9.81 1.24
N TYR A 57 -3.42 9.28 1.49
CA TYR A 57 -2.18 10.07 1.54
C TYR A 57 -1.49 10.21 0.18
N VAL A 58 -1.72 9.29 -0.76
CA VAL A 58 -1.14 9.35 -2.12
C VAL A 58 -1.43 10.68 -2.83
N ARG A 59 -2.57 11.31 -2.56
CA ARG A 59 -2.94 12.63 -3.13
C ARG A 59 -2.14 13.81 -2.54
N ARG A 60 -1.55 13.64 -1.36
CA ARG A 60 -0.88 14.69 -0.57
C ARG A 60 0.64 14.63 -0.64
N ARG A 61 1.19 13.58 -1.29
CA ARG A 61 2.62 13.30 -1.32
C ARG A 61 3.19 13.42 -2.74
N PRO A 62 4.50 13.68 -2.88
CA PRO A 62 5.17 13.66 -4.17
C PRO A 62 5.01 12.31 -4.86
N MET A 63 4.52 12.31 -6.10
CA MET A 63 4.21 11.08 -6.83
C MET A 63 5.43 10.17 -7.03
N ALA A 64 6.62 10.75 -7.17
CA ALA A 64 7.87 10.00 -7.27
C ALA A 64 8.16 9.18 -5.99
N THR A 65 7.86 9.73 -4.81
CA THR A 65 8.01 9.01 -3.54
C THR A 65 7.00 7.88 -3.43
N CYS A 66 5.73 8.14 -3.74
CA CYS A 66 4.68 7.12 -3.73
C CYS A 66 5.04 5.94 -4.64
N LEU A 67 5.41 6.21 -5.89
CA LEU A 67 5.77 5.16 -6.85
C LEU A 67 6.98 4.35 -6.41
N ARG A 68 8.03 4.98 -5.85
CA ARG A 68 9.20 4.25 -5.33
C ARG A 68 8.83 3.30 -4.20
N LEU A 69 8.01 3.77 -3.26
CA LEU A 69 7.56 2.95 -2.14
C LEU A 69 6.65 1.80 -2.60
N MET A 70 5.74 2.06 -3.56
CA MET A 70 4.91 1.01 -4.16
C MET A 70 5.75 -0.04 -4.90
N ILE A 71 6.73 0.38 -5.71
CA ILE A 71 7.63 -0.56 -6.41
C ILE A 71 8.39 -1.42 -5.41
N ALA A 72 8.89 -0.84 -4.32
CA ALA A 72 9.59 -1.58 -3.28
C ALA A 72 8.66 -2.60 -2.58
N TYR A 73 7.41 -2.20 -2.31
CA TYR A 73 6.37 -3.09 -1.81
C TYR A 73 6.10 -4.24 -2.80
N ASP A 74 5.89 -3.95 -4.08
CA ASP A 74 5.57 -4.98 -5.09
C ASP A 74 6.72 -5.97 -5.28
N ILE A 75 7.97 -5.50 -5.28
CA ILE A 75 9.15 -6.38 -5.32
C ILE A 75 9.14 -7.32 -4.11
N GLY A 76 8.93 -6.78 -2.91
CA GLY A 76 8.87 -7.60 -1.70
C GLY A 76 7.73 -8.62 -1.75
N TRP A 77 6.57 -8.23 -2.29
CA TRP A 77 5.42 -9.11 -2.46
C TRP A 77 5.70 -10.25 -3.43
N VAL A 78 6.33 -9.96 -4.58
CA VAL A 78 6.76 -10.97 -5.57
C VAL A 78 7.77 -11.93 -4.94
N LEU A 79 8.76 -11.41 -4.21
CA LEU A 79 9.75 -12.25 -3.53
C LEU A 79 9.12 -13.13 -2.46
N ALA A 80 8.25 -12.58 -1.60
CA ALA A 80 7.54 -13.35 -0.59
C ALA A 80 6.67 -14.45 -1.23
N SER A 81 5.99 -14.13 -2.34
CA SER A 81 5.18 -15.10 -3.10
C SER A 81 6.04 -16.20 -3.72
N ALA A 82 7.21 -15.85 -4.27
CA ALA A 82 8.14 -16.83 -4.84
C ALA A 82 8.69 -17.78 -3.76
N VAL A 83 9.08 -17.25 -2.60
CA VAL A 83 9.54 -18.07 -1.47
C VAL A 83 8.40 -18.95 -0.94
N ALA A 84 7.20 -18.40 -0.78
CA ALA A 84 6.03 -19.16 -0.36
C ALA A 84 5.71 -20.31 -1.34
N LEU A 85 5.81 -20.06 -2.65
CA LEU A 85 5.61 -21.07 -3.68
C LEU A 85 6.67 -22.18 -3.61
N VAL A 86 7.95 -21.82 -3.42
CA VAL A 86 9.03 -22.81 -3.24
C VAL A 86 8.78 -23.68 -2.01
N LEU A 87 8.37 -23.08 -0.88
CA LEU A 87 8.03 -23.82 0.34
C LEU A 87 6.83 -24.75 0.13
N ALA A 88 5.80 -24.27 -0.59
CA ALA A 88 4.64 -25.09 -0.94
C ALA A 88 5.02 -26.28 -1.84
N TRP A 89 5.90 -26.08 -2.84
CA TRP A 89 6.43 -27.16 -3.67
C TRP A 89 7.24 -28.19 -2.90
N GLN A 90 7.84 -27.79 -1.78
CA GLN A 90 8.53 -28.71 -0.85
C GLN A 90 7.57 -29.41 0.11
N GLY A 91 6.25 -29.19 -0.01
CA GLY A 91 5.23 -29.76 0.87
C GLY A 91 5.09 -29.06 2.23
N SER A 92 5.68 -27.87 2.38
CA SER A 92 5.62 -27.09 3.62
C SER A 92 4.42 -26.14 3.65
N THR A 93 3.72 -26.10 4.78
CA THR A 93 2.65 -25.12 5.04
C THR A 93 3.19 -23.73 5.43
N ALA A 94 4.49 -23.61 5.73
CA ALA A 94 5.11 -22.35 6.15
C ALA A 94 5.04 -21.26 5.06
N GLY A 95 4.85 -21.64 3.80
CA GLY A 95 4.67 -20.67 2.71
C GLY A 95 3.44 -19.77 2.91
N GLY A 96 2.33 -20.35 3.41
CA GLY A 96 1.12 -19.61 3.73
C GLY A 96 1.32 -18.57 4.81
N GLU A 97 1.97 -18.99 5.90
CA GLU A 97 2.31 -18.12 7.03
C GLU A 97 3.24 -16.99 6.60
N LEU A 98 4.29 -17.29 5.84
CA LEU A 98 5.24 -16.29 5.34
C LEU A 98 4.55 -15.24 4.47
N TRP A 99 3.75 -15.69 3.50
CA TRP A 99 2.99 -14.78 2.64
C TRP A 99 2.06 -13.90 3.47
N THR A 100 1.28 -14.49 4.37
CA THR A 100 0.32 -13.76 5.20
C THR A 100 1.02 -12.78 6.16
N ALA A 101 2.18 -13.16 6.69
CA ALA A 101 3.02 -12.27 7.50
C ALA A 101 3.54 -11.07 6.68
N TYR A 102 3.96 -11.30 5.43
CA TYR A 102 4.33 -10.21 4.52
C TYR A 102 3.17 -9.25 4.30
N LEU A 103 1.97 -9.77 3.99
CA LEU A 103 0.74 -8.97 3.83
C LEU A 103 0.31 -8.26 5.11
N THR A 104 0.84 -8.64 6.27
CA THR A 104 0.59 -7.95 7.55
C THR A 104 1.57 -6.80 7.74
N ALA A 105 2.87 -7.07 7.66
CA ALA A 105 3.89 -6.08 8.00
C ALA A 105 4.08 -5.02 6.92
N ALA A 106 4.14 -5.43 5.65
CA ALA A 106 4.53 -4.54 4.55
C ALA A 106 3.53 -3.38 4.32
N PRO A 107 2.19 -3.58 4.37
CA PRO A 107 1.25 -2.47 4.21
C PRO A 107 1.34 -1.44 5.34
N LEU A 108 1.62 -1.87 6.57
CA LEU A 108 1.78 -0.98 7.71
C LEU A 108 3.06 -0.16 7.61
N VAL A 109 4.16 -0.78 7.19
CA VAL A 109 5.43 -0.09 6.93
C VAL A 109 5.25 0.92 5.80
N LEU A 110 4.61 0.53 4.70
CA LEU A 110 4.31 1.42 3.57
C LEU A 110 3.48 2.63 4.03
N ALA A 111 2.42 2.40 4.78
CA ALA A 111 1.58 3.46 5.34
C ALA A 111 2.37 4.40 6.26
N ALA A 112 3.21 3.86 7.15
CA ALA A 112 4.05 4.68 8.02
C ALA A 112 5.02 5.57 7.23
N LEU A 113 5.65 5.03 6.18
CA LEU A 113 6.54 5.78 5.30
C LEU A 113 5.80 6.87 4.51
N LEU A 114 4.58 6.59 4.03
CA LEU A 114 3.72 7.58 3.37
C LEU A 114 3.28 8.70 4.33
N VAL A 115 3.01 8.37 5.59
CA VAL A 115 2.71 9.36 6.63
C VAL A 115 3.95 10.21 6.94
N GLY A 116 5.14 9.62 6.98
CA GLY A 116 6.39 10.32 7.26
C GLY A 116 6.95 11.17 6.11
N ALA A 117 6.59 10.89 4.86
CA ALA A 117 7.07 11.65 3.70
C ALA A 117 6.62 13.12 3.74
N ALA A 118 7.43 14.07 3.25
CA ALA A 118 7.03 15.49 3.18
C ALA A 118 5.87 15.71 2.18
N ALA A 119 4.98 16.67 2.47
CA ALA A 119 3.87 17.04 1.56
C ALA A 119 4.37 17.92 0.41
N THR A 120 3.67 17.90 -0.72
CA THR A 120 3.89 18.89 -1.79
C THR A 120 3.38 20.26 -1.33
N PRO A 121 4.19 21.32 -1.34
CA PRO A 121 3.71 22.67 -1.03
C PRO A 121 2.60 23.09 -2.00
N ALA A 122 1.55 23.75 -1.49
CA ALA A 122 0.55 24.37 -2.36
C ALA A 122 1.23 25.46 -3.23
N PRO A 123 0.86 25.61 -4.51
CA PRO A 123 1.36 26.72 -5.32
C PRO A 123 1.07 28.04 -4.61
N ALA A 124 2.11 28.84 -4.35
CA ALA A 124 1.92 30.16 -3.76
C ALA A 124 1.04 31.00 -4.71
N PRO A 125 0.07 31.77 -4.20
CA PRO A 125 -0.71 32.67 -5.04
C PRO A 125 0.26 33.61 -5.75
N VAL A 126 0.26 33.53 -7.09
CA VAL A 126 0.98 34.47 -7.95
C VAL A 126 0.39 35.84 -7.65
N ARG A 127 1.11 36.68 -6.90
CA ARG A 127 0.74 38.08 -6.76
C ARG A 127 0.81 38.71 -8.15
N PRO A 128 -0.25 39.36 -8.64
CA PRO A 128 -0.17 40.12 -9.87
C PRO A 128 0.97 41.13 -9.74
N SER A 129 1.90 41.13 -10.69
CA SER A 129 2.91 42.18 -10.80
C SER A 129 2.18 43.52 -10.88
N ALA A 130 2.51 44.44 -9.99
CA ALA A 130 1.95 45.79 -10.05
C ALA A 130 2.24 46.39 -11.43
N PRO A 131 1.27 47.05 -12.08
CA PRO A 131 1.52 47.71 -13.36
C PRO A 131 2.62 48.76 -13.15
N ASP A 132 3.66 48.70 -13.99
CA ASP A 132 4.71 49.72 -14.03
C ASP A 132 4.05 51.08 -14.26
N THR A 133 3.96 51.87 -13.19
CA THR A 133 3.57 53.27 -13.29
C THR A 133 4.69 54.00 -14.02
N LEU A 134 4.52 54.17 -15.33
CA LEU A 134 5.27 55.14 -16.11
C LEU A 134 4.94 56.53 -15.55
N ALA A 135 5.89 57.12 -14.83
CA ALA A 135 5.85 58.52 -14.44
C ALA A 135 6.09 59.41 -15.68
N PRO A 136 5.43 60.60 -15.74
CA PRO A 136 5.40 61.47 -16.92
C PRO A 136 6.72 62.17 -17.24
#